data_AF-A0A9W9ZYR2-F1
#
_entry.id   AF-A0A9W9ZYR2-F1
#
_cell.length_a   1.000
_cell.length_b   1.000
_cell.length_c   1.000
_cell.angle_alpha   90.00
_cell.angle_beta   90.00
_cell.angle_gamma   90.00
#
_symmetry.space_group_name_H-M   'P 1'
#
loop_
_entity.id
_entity.type
_entity.pdbx_description
1 polymer ?
#
loop_
_entity_poly.entity_id
_entity_poly.type
_entity_poly.pdbx_seq_one_letter_code
_entity_poly.pdbx_strand_id
1 'polypeptide(L)'
;MATTYKLTYFNLRARAEPTRLVFAYAGVDYEDVRISWENKAEEWPPVKKSLMPSTDIQQAKADMFSEGVYDLENEFIRAVITTDPERKKALMEKFQKSLPTALKYLEKILEKNPNDEIYCVGNKLSFADICFFAFSNTYLGNGKPAVPDALKDFPRLTALYKKVRDEPKIKEWIEKRPVTQL
;
A
#
# COMPACT_ATOMS: atom_id res chain seq x y z
N MET A 1 17.43 11.93 22.27
CA MET A 1 16.05 12.45 22.22
C MET A 1 15.21 11.35 21.59
N ALA A 2 14.06 10.97 22.18
CA ALA A 2 13.17 10.00 21.57
C ALA A 2 12.66 10.60 20.25
N THR A 3 12.99 9.99 19.12
CA THR A 3 12.55 10.46 17.81
C THR A 3 11.07 10.13 17.69
N THR A 4 10.19 11.12 17.89
CA THR A 4 8.76 10.94 17.64
C THR A 4 8.52 11.00 16.13
N TYR A 5 8.40 9.83 15.51
CA TYR A 5 8.06 9.74 14.08
C TYR A 5 6.63 10.24 13.87
N LYS A 6 6.40 11.03 12.81
CA LYS A 6 5.06 11.46 12.39
C LYS A 6 4.79 10.96 10.97
N LEU A 7 3.63 10.34 10.77
CA LEU A 7 3.10 10.00 9.45
C LEU A 7 1.86 10.84 9.21
N THR A 8 1.96 11.81 8.29
CA THR A 8 0.82 12.64 7.92
C THR A 8 0.27 12.20 6.57
N TYR A 9 -0.99 11.81 6.53
CA TYR A 9 -1.66 11.38 5.30
C TYR A 9 -3.17 11.57 5.38
N PHE A 10 -3.88 11.39 4.27
CA PHE A 10 -5.35 11.39 4.31
C PHE A 10 -5.88 10.25 5.20
N ASN A 11 -7.12 10.39 5.67
CA ASN A 11 -7.84 9.32 6.37
C ASN A 11 -8.25 8.18 5.42
N LEU A 12 -7.27 7.57 4.78
CA LEU A 12 -7.35 6.49 3.80
C LEU A 12 -6.16 5.54 4.03
N ARG A 13 -6.28 4.29 3.57
CA ARG A 13 -5.15 3.36 3.52
C ARG A 13 -4.11 3.83 2.49
N ALA A 14 -4.42 3.67 1.20
CA ALA A 14 -3.66 4.13 0.03
C ALA A 14 -2.12 4.18 0.24
N ARG A 15 -1.44 5.30 -0.08
CA ARG A 15 0.04 5.37 -0.08
C ARG A 15 0.69 5.19 1.29
N ALA A 16 -0.05 5.48 2.36
CA ALA A 16 0.49 5.42 3.72
C ALA A 16 0.41 4.00 4.32
N GLU A 17 -0.44 3.11 3.80
CA GLU A 17 -0.67 1.80 4.42
C GLU A 17 0.59 0.94 4.54
N PRO A 18 1.48 0.83 3.52
CA PRO A 18 2.73 0.08 3.68
C PRO A 18 3.59 0.63 4.82
N THR A 19 3.68 1.95 4.96
CA THR A 19 4.43 2.60 6.04
C THR A 19 3.81 2.33 7.41
N ARG A 20 2.48 2.38 7.54
CA ARG A 20 1.77 2.02 8.79
C ARG A 20 2.03 0.57 9.19
N LEU A 21 1.98 -0.36 8.24
CA LEU A 21 2.24 -1.77 8.49
C LEU A 21 3.69 -2.03 8.91
N VAL A 22 4.66 -1.30 8.34
CA VAL A 22 6.06 -1.37 8.76
C VAL A 22 6.25 -0.89 10.20
N PHE A 23 5.65 0.25 10.59
CA PHE A 23 5.70 0.72 11.97
C PHE A 23 5.05 -0.28 12.94
N ALA A 24 3.87 -0.79 12.58
CA ALA A 24 3.18 -1.80 13.36
C ALA A 24 4.06 -3.05 13.55
N TYR A 25 4.59 -3.63 12.47
CA TYR A 25 5.46 -4.81 12.53
C TYR A 25 6.74 -4.56 13.36
N ALA A 26 7.38 -3.41 13.17
CA ALA A 26 8.56 -3.03 13.94
C ALA A 26 8.26 -2.80 15.43
N GLY A 27 7.01 -2.54 15.80
CA GLY A 27 6.64 -2.14 17.17
C GLY A 27 7.24 -0.78 17.54
N VAL A 28 7.36 0.12 16.56
CA VAL A 28 7.88 1.48 16.74
C VAL A 28 6.70 2.44 16.78
N ASP A 29 6.62 3.22 17.86
CA ASP A 29 5.58 4.23 18.01
C ASP A 29 5.75 5.37 17.00
N TYR A 30 4.62 5.84 16.47
CA TYR A 30 4.56 6.99 15.58
C TYR A 30 3.20 7.69 15.74
N GLU A 31 3.15 8.97 15.38
CA GLU A 31 1.92 9.76 15.33
C GLU A 31 1.29 9.63 13.92
N ASP A 32 0.13 8.97 13.79
CA ASP A 32 -0.63 8.87 12.53
C ASP A 32 -1.59 10.08 12.40
N VAL A 33 -1.08 11.16 11.81
CA VAL A 33 -1.81 12.40 11.61
C VAL A 33 -2.69 12.28 10.35
N ARG A 34 -4.01 12.16 10.55
CA ARG A 34 -4.97 11.93 9.47
C ARG A 34 -5.68 13.20 9.04
N ILE A 35 -5.45 13.63 7.80
CA ILE A 35 -6.07 14.80 7.18
C ILE A 35 -7.44 14.40 6.61
N SER A 36 -8.47 15.20 6.89
CA SER A 36 -9.80 15.02 6.29
C SER A 36 -9.80 15.41 4.82
N TRP A 37 -10.55 14.66 4.00
CA TRP A 37 -10.74 14.99 2.58
C TRP A 37 -11.50 16.30 2.37
N GLU A 38 -12.31 16.70 3.36
CA GLU A 38 -13.15 17.90 3.35
C GLU A 38 -12.29 19.17 3.48
N ASN A 39 -11.24 19.11 4.30
CA ASN A 39 -10.33 20.23 4.56
C ASN A 39 -9.03 20.15 3.73
N LYS A 40 -8.93 19.20 2.81
CA LYS A 40 -7.68 18.93 2.07
C LYS A 40 -7.12 20.15 1.34
N ALA A 41 -7.98 21.08 0.89
CA ALA A 41 -7.55 22.27 0.17
C ALA A 41 -6.83 23.28 1.07
N GLU A 42 -7.10 23.25 2.38
CA GLU A 42 -6.57 24.19 3.39
C GLU A 42 -5.46 23.53 4.22
N GLU A 43 -5.64 22.27 4.63
CA GLU A 43 -4.71 21.55 5.51
C GLU A 43 -3.53 20.90 4.76
N TRP A 44 -3.72 20.49 3.51
CA TRP A 44 -2.67 19.78 2.75
C TRP A 44 -1.56 20.69 2.23
N PRO A 45 -1.83 21.89 1.65
CA PRO A 45 -0.76 22.73 1.11
C PRO A 45 0.31 23.15 2.15
N PRO A 46 -0.04 23.52 3.40
CA PRO A 46 0.94 23.85 4.44
C PRO A 46 1.77 22.64 4.90
N VAL A 47 1.14 21.47 5.08
CA VAL A 47 1.80 20.21 5.46
C VAL A 47 2.76 19.76 4.35
N LYS A 48 2.32 19.81 3.10
CA LYS A 48 3.16 19.46 1.94
C LYS A 48 4.41 20.36 1.86
N LYS A 49 4.27 21.64 2.20
CA LYS A 49 5.37 22.62 2.25
C LYS A 49 6.33 22.37 3.42
N SER A 50 5.84 21.91 4.58
CA SER A 50 6.68 21.60 5.75
C SER A 50 7.43 20.25 5.64
N LEU A 51 7.08 19.41 4.67
CA LEU A 51 7.70 18.11 4.41
C LEU A 51 8.82 18.18 3.35
N MET A 52 9.21 19.37 2.91
CA MET A 52 10.31 19.56 1.95
C MET A 52 11.68 19.38 2.63
N PRO A 53 12.60 18.55 2.07
CA PRO A 53 13.93 18.35 2.64
C PRO A 53 14.79 19.61 2.54
N SER A 54 15.75 19.78 3.46
CA SER A 54 16.52 21.01 3.63
C SER A 54 17.85 21.09 2.87
N THR A 55 18.21 20.09 2.04
CA THR A 55 19.46 20.10 1.26
C THR A 55 19.27 19.60 -0.17
N ASP A 56 20.03 20.15 -1.11
CA ASP A 56 19.86 19.94 -2.56
C ASP A 56 20.01 18.48 -3.01
N ILE A 57 20.97 17.73 -2.42
CA ILE A 57 21.18 16.30 -2.73
C ILE A 57 20.08 15.39 -2.14
N GLN A 58 19.45 15.80 -1.04
CA GLN A 58 18.33 15.08 -0.46
C GLN A 58 17.03 15.38 -1.20
N GLN A 59 16.85 16.61 -1.70
CA GLN A 59 15.76 16.98 -2.61
C GLN A 59 15.83 16.19 -3.91
N ALA A 60 16.99 16.15 -4.59
CA ALA A 60 17.12 15.42 -5.85
C ALA A 60 16.87 13.90 -5.73
N LYS A 61 17.25 13.29 -4.60
CA LYS A 61 16.99 11.86 -4.33
C LYS A 61 15.53 11.58 -3.96
N ALA A 62 14.89 12.47 -3.21
CA ALA A 62 13.47 12.39 -2.87
C ALA A 62 12.59 12.62 -4.11
N ASP A 63 12.95 13.56 -4.98
CA ASP A 63 12.28 13.80 -6.25
C ASP A 63 12.41 12.61 -7.20
N MET A 64 13.62 12.07 -7.38
CA MET A 64 13.85 10.89 -8.23
C MET A 64 13.03 9.65 -7.80
N PHE A 65 12.93 9.38 -6.49
CA PHE A 65 12.14 8.26 -5.97
C PHE A 65 10.63 8.53 -5.97
N SER A 66 10.23 9.77 -5.69
CA SER A 66 8.82 10.16 -5.67
C SER A 66 8.25 10.19 -7.08
N GLU A 67 8.96 10.73 -8.07
CA GLU A 67 8.54 10.78 -9.49
C GLU A 67 8.26 9.39 -10.07
N GLY A 68 9.16 8.42 -9.86
CA GLY A 68 8.97 7.04 -10.34
C GLY A 68 7.77 6.31 -9.69
N VAL A 69 7.45 6.65 -8.44
CA VAL A 69 6.28 6.12 -7.72
C VAL A 69 5.02 6.93 -8.03
N TYR A 70 5.15 8.20 -8.42
CA TYR A 70 4.05 9.04 -8.91
C TYR A 70 3.56 8.60 -10.27
N ASP A 71 4.42 8.16 -11.20
CA ASP A 71 3.99 7.70 -12.53
C ASP A 71 3.12 6.43 -12.47
N LEU A 72 3.50 5.45 -11.65
CA LEU A 72 2.74 4.20 -11.50
C LEU A 72 1.40 4.40 -10.78
N GLU A 73 1.35 5.29 -9.81
CA GLU A 73 0.12 5.57 -9.07
C GLU A 73 -0.77 6.63 -9.72
N ASN A 74 -0.23 7.54 -10.54
CA ASN A 74 -1.03 8.53 -11.26
C ASN A 74 -2.03 7.87 -12.21
N GLU A 75 -1.70 6.73 -12.83
CA GLU A 75 -2.65 6.01 -13.67
C GLU A 75 -3.88 5.52 -12.87
N PHE A 76 -3.67 5.01 -11.65
CA PHE A 76 -4.75 4.49 -10.81
C PHE A 76 -5.52 5.60 -10.09
N ILE A 77 -4.82 6.60 -9.52
CA ILE A 77 -5.48 7.71 -8.83
C ILE A 77 -6.34 8.53 -9.79
N ARG A 78 -5.91 8.75 -11.05
CA ARG A 78 -6.72 9.44 -12.07
C ARG A 78 -8.06 8.73 -12.36
N ALA A 79 -8.13 7.41 -12.18
CA ALA A 79 -9.36 6.63 -12.31
C ALA A 79 -10.32 6.86 -11.14
N VAL A 80 -9.77 7.00 -9.95
CA VAL A 80 -10.54 7.07 -8.70
C VAL A 80 -11.08 8.48 -8.46
N ILE A 81 -10.31 9.52 -8.79
CA ILE A 81 -10.66 10.93 -8.50
C ILE A 81 -11.42 11.63 -9.63
N THR A 82 -11.49 11.04 -10.83
CA THR A 82 -12.21 11.65 -11.94
C THR A 82 -13.72 11.62 -11.67
N THR A 83 -14.38 12.76 -11.84
CA THR A 83 -15.85 12.86 -11.79
C THR A 83 -16.49 12.39 -13.11
N ASP A 84 -15.68 12.21 -14.17
CA ASP A 84 -16.09 11.65 -15.45
C ASP A 84 -16.32 10.13 -15.34
N PRO A 85 -17.56 9.66 -15.45
CA PRO A 85 -17.90 8.23 -15.34
C PRO A 85 -17.29 7.36 -16.43
N GLU A 86 -17.12 7.89 -17.65
CA GLU A 86 -16.56 7.12 -18.78
C GLU A 86 -15.06 6.89 -18.59
N ARG A 87 -14.33 7.94 -18.18
CA ARG A 87 -12.91 7.84 -17.86
C ARG A 87 -12.64 6.90 -16.68
N LYS A 88 -13.48 6.96 -15.64
CA LYS A 88 -13.41 6.04 -14.49
C LYS A 88 -13.61 4.59 -14.93
N LYS A 89 -14.63 4.33 -15.74
CA LYS A 89 -14.91 2.99 -16.30
C LYS A 89 -13.73 2.47 -17.12
N ALA A 90 -13.18 3.27 -18.03
CA ALA A 90 -12.08 2.86 -18.91
C ALA A 90 -10.82 2.46 -18.13
N LEU A 91 -10.45 3.22 -17.10
CA LEU A 91 -9.26 2.93 -16.29
C LEU A 91 -9.46 1.70 -15.38
N MET A 92 -10.66 1.51 -14.83
CA MET A 92 -10.99 0.30 -14.08
C MET A 92 -11.00 -0.95 -14.97
N GLU A 93 -11.52 -0.84 -16.20
CA GLU A 93 -11.45 -1.94 -17.18
C GLU A 93 -10.00 -2.28 -17.56
N LYS A 94 -9.15 -1.26 -17.77
CA LYS A 94 -7.70 -1.47 -18.02
C LYS A 94 -7.06 -2.24 -16.87
N PHE A 95 -7.33 -1.83 -15.63
CA PHE A 95 -6.83 -2.50 -14.43
C PHE A 95 -7.32 -3.95 -14.32
N GLN A 96 -8.63 -4.18 -14.48
CA GLN A 96 -9.22 -5.52 -14.42
C GLN A 96 -8.65 -6.46 -15.48
N LYS A 97 -8.34 -5.95 -16.68
CA LYS A 97 -7.72 -6.73 -17.75
C LYS A 97 -6.25 -7.09 -17.47
N SER A 98 -5.50 -6.19 -16.83
CA SER A 98 -4.06 -6.44 -16.56
C SER A 98 -3.81 -7.24 -15.28
N LEU A 99 -4.72 -7.18 -14.31
CA LEU A 99 -4.55 -7.79 -12.99
C LEU A 99 -4.27 -9.31 -13.04
N PRO A 100 -5.02 -10.16 -13.77
CA PRO A 100 -4.76 -11.61 -13.78
C PRO A 100 -3.38 -11.95 -14.34
N THR A 101 -2.91 -11.21 -15.34
CA THR A 101 -1.58 -11.38 -15.94
C THR A 101 -0.48 -11.04 -14.93
N ALA A 102 -0.65 -9.95 -14.18
CA ALA A 102 0.30 -9.57 -13.12
C ALA A 102 0.34 -10.61 -11.99
N LEU A 103 -0.82 -11.05 -11.50
CA LEU A 103 -0.91 -12.08 -10.46
C LEU A 103 -0.29 -13.41 -10.91
N LYS A 104 -0.54 -13.83 -12.16
CA LYS A 104 0.08 -15.01 -12.75
C LYS A 104 1.60 -14.91 -12.80
N TYR A 105 2.14 -13.72 -13.07
CA TYR A 105 3.58 -13.50 -13.08
C TYR A 105 4.17 -13.58 -11.66
N LEU A 106 3.52 -12.97 -10.68
CA LEU A 106 3.94 -13.03 -9.27
C LEU A 106 3.85 -14.45 -8.69
N GLU A 107 2.79 -15.20 -9.00
CA GLU A 107 2.65 -16.61 -8.63
C GLU A 107 3.84 -17.42 -9.16
N LYS A 108 4.18 -17.26 -10.45
CA LYS A 108 5.33 -17.89 -11.08
C LYS A 108 6.68 -17.50 -10.48
N ILE A 109 6.80 -16.30 -9.90
CA ILE A 109 8.00 -15.91 -9.17
C ILE A 109 8.09 -16.71 -7.87
N LEU A 110 6.99 -16.76 -7.10
CA LEU A 110 6.96 -17.51 -5.84
C LEU A 110 7.16 -19.01 -6.05
N GLU A 111 6.66 -19.59 -7.14
CA GLU A 111 6.89 -21.00 -7.51
C GLU A 111 8.37 -21.34 -7.69
N LYS A 112 9.20 -20.35 -8.02
CA LYS A 112 10.64 -20.52 -8.24
C LYS A 112 11.48 -20.27 -7.00
N ASN A 113 10.86 -19.92 -5.88
CA ASN A 113 11.59 -19.69 -4.65
C ASN A 113 12.29 -20.97 -4.18
N PRO A 114 13.55 -20.88 -3.73
CA PRO A 114 14.26 -22.03 -3.18
C PRO A 114 13.57 -22.52 -1.91
N ASN A 115 13.67 -23.82 -1.63
CA ASN A 115 13.14 -24.47 -0.43
C ASN A 115 11.62 -24.28 -0.25
N ASP A 116 10.88 -24.10 -1.34
CA ASP A 116 9.44 -23.86 -1.33
C ASP A 116 9.02 -22.62 -0.52
N GLU A 117 9.92 -21.64 -0.36
CA GLU A 117 9.67 -20.48 0.49
C GLU A 117 8.53 -19.61 -0.02
N ILE A 118 7.67 -19.20 0.91
CA ILE A 118 6.43 -18.50 0.60
C ILE A 118 6.56 -16.98 0.63
N TYR A 119 7.59 -16.47 1.32
CA TYR A 119 7.90 -15.05 1.31
C TYR A 119 8.40 -14.63 -0.08
N CYS A 120 8.08 -13.40 -0.49
CA CYS A 120 8.53 -12.84 -1.76
C CYS A 120 10.05 -12.96 -1.93
N VAL A 121 10.83 -12.79 -0.86
CA VAL A 121 12.29 -12.90 -0.88
C VAL A 121 12.79 -13.48 0.44
N GLY A 122 13.68 -14.48 0.37
CA GLY A 122 14.30 -15.09 1.53
C GLY A 122 13.32 -15.96 2.34
N ASN A 123 13.58 -16.07 3.64
CA ASN A 123 12.85 -16.98 4.54
C ASN A 123 12.17 -16.26 5.72
N LYS A 124 12.03 -14.93 5.64
CA LYS A 124 11.37 -14.11 6.67
C LYS A 124 10.55 -13.00 6.03
N LEU A 125 9.60 -12.48 6.79
CA LEU A 125 8.78 -11.34 6.38
C LEU A 125 9.66 -10.15 6.00
N SER A 126 9.39 -9.60 4.83
CA SER A 126 10.05 -8.43 4.27
C SER A 126 9.02 -7.38 3.86
N PHE A 127 9.51 -6.18 3.51
CA PHE A 127 8.64 -5.12 3.01
C PHE A 127 7.90 -5.52 1.72
N ALA A 128 8.45 -6.46 0.92
CA ALA A 128 7.80 -6.93 -0.30
C ALA A 128 6.49 -7.68 0.00
N ASP A 129 6.50 -8.52 1.04
CA ASP A 129 5.33 -9.24 1.53
C ASP A 129 4.26 -8.29 2.07
N ILE A 130 4.70 -7.27 2.83
CA ILE A 130 3.84 -6.21 3.38
C ILE A 130 3.19 -5.40 2.26
N CYS A 131 3.95 -5.01 1.23
CA CYS A 131 3.42 -4.28 0.07
C CYS A 131 2.40 -5.11 -0.71
N PHE A 132 2.71 -6.39 -0.97
CA PHE A 132 1.78 -7.30 -1.64
C PHE A 132 0.48 -7.47 -0.84
N PHE A 133 0.60 -7.67 0.47
CA PHE A 133 -0.55 -7.78 1.37
C PHE A 133 -1.36 -6.48 1.40
N ALA A 134 -0.72 -5.32 1.58
CA ALA A 134 -1.38 -4.02 1.63
C ALA A 134 -2.17 -3.73 0.35
N PHE A 135 -1.57 -3.98 -0.82
CA PHE A 135 -2.23 -3.83 -2.11
C PHE A 135 -3.44 -4.76 -2.21
N SER A 136 -3.23 -6.06 -1.95
CA SER A 136 -4.28 -7.07 -2.09
C SER A 136 -5.44 -6.82 -1.13
N ASN A 137 -5.13 -6.48 0.12
CA ASN A 137 -6.13 -6.22 1.14
C ASN A 137 -6.92 -4.94 0.81
N THR A 138 -6.21 -3.84 0.51
CA THR A 138 -6.83 -2.52 0.23
C THR A 138 -7.67 -2.55 -1.03
N TYR A 139 -7.08 -2.95 -2.16
CA TYR A 139 -7.69 -2.75 -3.47
C TYR A 139 -8.48 -3.96 -3.97
N LEU A 140 -8.07 -5.17 -3.62
CA LEU A 140 -8.76 -6.39 -4.06
C LEU A 140 -9.77 -6.88 -3.01
N GLY A 141 -9.46 -6.68 -1.72
CA GLY A 141 -10.28 -7.13 -0.59
C GLY A 141 -11.15 -6.04 0.05
N ASN A 142 -11.05 -4.79 -0.42
CA ASN A 142 -11.69 -3.62 0.19
C ASN A 142 -11.45 -3.49 1.70
N GLY A 143 -10.26 -3.87 2.14
CA GLY A 143 -9.82 -3.85 3.53
C GLY A 143 -10.37 -4.93 4.44
N LYS A 144 -11.19 -5.85 3.93
CA LYS A 144 -11.76 -6.93 4.73
C LYS A 144 -10.66 -7.93 5.13
N PRO A 145 -10.72 -8.54 6.32
CA PRO A 145 -9.75 -9.55 6.77
C PRO A 145 -9.93 -10.93 6.08
N ALA A 146 -10.38 -10.92 4.83
CA ALA A 146 -10.62 -12.10 4.01
C ALA A 146 -9.66 -12.13 2.83
N VAL A 147 -9.40 -13.32 2.28
CA VAL A 147 -8.64 -13.48 1.04
C VAL A 147 -9.47 -12.90 -0.11
N PRO A 148 -8.94 -11.95 -0.90
CA PRO A 148 -9.63 -11.43 -2.07
C PRO A 148 -9.94 -12.53 -3.09
N ASP A 149 -11.10 -12.45 -3.75
CA ASP A 149 -11.51 -13.43 -4.78
C ASP A 149 -10.47 -13.55 -5.90
N ALA A 150 -9.85 -12.43 -6.28
CA ALA A 150 -8.81 -12.37 -7.29
C ALA A 150 -7.57 -13.23 -6.99
N LEU A 151 -7.34 -13.62 -5.73
CA LEU A 151 -6.21 -14.47 -5.35
C LEU A 151 -6.52 -15.97 -5.32
N LYS A 152 -7.80 -16.37 -5.41
CA LYS A 152 -8.24 -17.76 -5.18
C LYS A 152 -7.59 -18.78 -6.12
N ASP A 153 -7.29 -18.37 -7.36
CA ASP A 153 -6.65 -19.22 -8.37
C ASP A 153 -5.11 -19.23 -8.28
N PHE A 154 -4.54 -18.52 -7.30
CA PHE A 154 -3.10 -18.34 -7.10
C PHE A 154 -2.72 -18.84 -5.69
N PRO A 155 -2.48 -20.16 -5.53
CA PRO A 155 -2.33 -20.78 -4.22
C PRO A 155 -1.16 -20.22 -3.40
N ARG A 156 -0.01 -19.91 -4.01
CA ARG A 156 1.14 -19.35 -3.28
C ARG A 156 0.88 -17.92 -2.86
N LEU A 157 0.34 -17.08 -3.74
CA LEU A 157 -0.08 -15.72 -3.38
C LEU A 157 -1.17 -15.70 -2.31
N THR A 158 -2.12 -16.65 -2.35
CA THR A 158 -3.12 -16.84 -1.29
C THR A 158 -2.47 -17.22 0.04
N ALA A 159 -1.50 -18.15 0.03
CA ALA A 159 -0.78 -18.56 1.22
C ALA A 159 0.07 -17.41 1.80
N LEU A 160 0.75 -16.65 0.94
CA LEU A 160 1.48 -15.44 1.31
C LEU A 160 0.55 -14.42 1.96
N TYR A 161 -0.58 -14.10 1.33
CA TYR A 161 -1.57 -13.17 1.88
C TYR A 161 -2.01 -13.57 3.29
N LYS A 162 -2.36 -14.85 3.50
CA LYS A 162 -2.76 -15.36 4.83
C LYS A 162 -1.63 -15.24 5.83
N LYS A 163 -0.40 -15.62 5.44
CA LYS A 163 0.78 -15.58 6.32
C LYS A 163 1.06 -14.16 6.81
N VAL A 164 1.00 -13.15 5.93
CA VAL A 164 1.17 -11.75 6.31
C VAL A 164 0.00 -11.22 7.14
N ARG A 165 -1.24 -11.57 6.76
CA ARG A 165 -2.44 -11.18 7.52
C ARG A 165 -2.41 -11.68 8.96
N ASP A 166 -1.96 -12.91 9.14
CA ASP A 166 -2.03 -13.63 10.42
C ASP A 166 -0.81 -13.36 11.32
N GLU A 167 0.18 -12.59 10.83
CA GLU A 167 1.28 -12.07 11.66
C GLU A 167 0.70 -11.21 12.79
N PRO A 168 0.97 -11.49 14.09
CA PRO A 168 0.24 -10.93 15.22
C PRO A 168 0.07 -9.41 15.20
N LYS A 169 1.16 -8.68 14.92
CA LYS A 169 1.15 -7.21 14.89
C LYS A 169 0.36 -6.64 13.70
N ILE A 170 0.40 -7.34 12.56
CA ILE A 170 -0.39 -6.97 11.37
C ILE A 170 -1.86 -7.27 11.62
N LYS A 171 -2.18 -8.46 12.16
CA LYS A 171 -3.53 -8.86 12.50
C LYS A 171 -4.19 -7.86 13.46
N GLU A 172 -3.48 -7.51 14.54
CA GLU A 172 -3.96 -6.52 15.51
C GLU A 172 -4.23 -5.15 14.86
N TRP A 173 -3.34 -4.69 13.97
CA TRP A 173 -3.58 -3.46 13.22
C TRP A 173 -4.83 -3.55 12.34
N ILE A 174 -5.04 -4.66 11.63
CA ILE A 174 -6.21 -4.85 10.76
C ILE A 174 -7.52 -4.84 11.57
N GLU A 175 -7.51 -5.36 12.79
CA GLU A 175 -8.67 -5.38 13.69
C GLU A 175 -8.97 -4.00 14.30
N LYS A 176 -7.94 -3.19 14.58
CA LYS A 176 -8.08 -1.90 15.28
C LYS A 176 -8.15 -0.69 14.35
N ARG A 177 -7.64 -0.79 13.13
CA ARG A 177 -7.55 0.38 12.23
C ARG A 177 -8.95 0.92 11.87
N PRO A 178 -9.10 2.24 11.65
CA PRO A 178 -10.37 2.83 11.25
C PRO A 178 -10.92 2.24 9.95
N VAL A 179 -12.25 2.16 9.85
CA VAL A 179 -12.94 1.80 8.60
C VAL A 179 -12.93 2.99 7.65
N THR A 180 -12.30 2.85 6.50
CA THR A 180 -12.17 3.89 5.46
C THR A 180 -12.72 3.42 4.11
N GLN A 181 -13.12 4.36 3.25
CA GLN A 181 -13.65 4.06 1.90
C GLN A 181 -12.61 3.45 0.95
N LEU A 182 -11.32 3.68 1.21
CA LEU A 182 -10.17 3.07 0.55
C LEU A 182 -9.10 2.70 1.56
#